data_AF-A0A967STN0-F1
#
_entry.id   AF-A0A967STN0-F1
#
_cell.length_a   1.000
_cell.length_b   1.000
_cell.length_c   1.000
_cell.angle_alpha   90.00
_cell.angle_beta   90.00
_cell.angle_gamma   90.00
#
_symmetry.space_group_name_H-M   'P 1'
#
loop_
_entity.id
_entity.type
_entity.pdbx_description
1 polymer ?
#
loop_
_entity_poly.entity_id
_entity_poly.type
_entity_poly.pdbx_seq_one_letter_code
_entity_poly.pdbx_strand_id
1 'polypeptide(L)'
;MKSLQVAMIGVSAALYAIVGILTNLGIVSPVVGVVRFWPAVIVPATFAVLFGPWVGGTGAAIGIFLSDMIHPGHGIALLSLTVGVPANFAGFFLIGLIARRNLKLQYVCVALTAGGIVIIGMIAYLLTIVLLTTEVAALFLGVFLASCAIIIGIGLWKSEWMS
;
A
#
# COMPACT_ATOMS: atom_id res chain seq x y z
N MET A 1 11.56 -3.36 -21.09
CA MET A 1 11.39 -4.41 -20.05
C MET A 1 11.90 -5.72 -20.59
N LYS A 2 12.55 -6.53 -19.75
CA LYS A 2 13.01 -7.88 -20.14
C LYS A 2 11.83 -8.87 -20.10
N SER A 3 11.88 -9.93 -20.90
CA SER A 3 10.85 -11.00 -20.92
C SER A 3 10.56 -11.55 -19.52
N LEU A 4 11.60 -11.75 -18.71
CA LEU A 4 11.48 -12.17 -17.31
C LEU A 4 10.61 -11.23 -16.47
N GLN A 5 10.72 -9.91 -16.66
CA GLN A 5 9.92 -8.94 -15.89
C GLN A 5 8.43 -9.04 -16.26
N VAL A 6 8.12 -9.26 -17.54
CA VAL A 6 6.74 -9.47 -17.99
C VAL A 6 6.17 -10.76 -17.39
N ALA A 7 6.96 -11.84 -17.38
CA ALA A 7 6.56 -13.09 -16.74
C ALA A 7 6.30 -12.89 -15.23
N MET A 8 7.19 -12.19 -14.53
CA MET A 8 7.04 -11.94 -13.09
C MET A 8 5.86 -11.01 -12.77
N ILE A 9 5.49 -10.09 -13.67
CA ILE A 9 4.24 -9.31 -13.53
C ILE A 9 3.04 -10.23 -13.55
N GLY A 10 2.97 -11.14 -14.54
CA GLY A 10 1.88 -12.09 -14.66
C GLY A 10 1.77 -12.99 -13.42
N VAL A 11 2.89 -13.53 -12.95
CA VAL A 11 2.95 -14.36 -11.73
C VAL A 11 2.52 -13.56 -10.50
N SER A 12 3.07 -12.35 -10.31
CA SER A 12 2.71 -11.48 -9.19
C SER A 12 1.23 -11.15 -9.18
N ALA A 13 0.64 -10.83 -10.34
CA ALA A 13 -0.77 -10.47 -10.45
C ALA A 13 -1.67 -11.67 -10.12
N ALA A 14 -1.37 -12.84 -10.68
CA ALA A 14 -2.12 -14.06 -10.42
C ALA A 14 -2.06 -14.46 -8.94
N LEU A 15 -0.86 -14.49 -8.35
CA LEU A 15 -0.69 -14.79 -6.93
C LEU A 15 -1.37 -13.76 -6.04
N TYR A 16 -1.28 -12.48 -6.37
CA TYR A 16 -1.92 -11.43 -5.58
C TYR A 16 -3.44 -11.57 -5.58
N ALA A 17 -4.05 -11.87 -6.73
CA ALA A 17 -5.48 -12.11 -6.83
C ALA A 17 -5.90 -13.40 -6.09
N ILE A 18 -5.22 -14.52 -6.32
CA ILE A 18 -5.55 -15.81 -5.70
C ILE A 18 -5.40 -15.73 -4.17
N VAL A 19 -4.25 -15.26 -3.68
CA VAL A 19 -4.02 -15.11 -2.25
C VAL A 19 -5.00 -14.10 -1.66
N GLY A 20 -5.31 -13.01 -2.37
CA GLY A 20 -6.31 -12.04 -1.96
C GLY A 20 -7.71 -12.64 -1.79
N ILE A 21 -8.13 -13.52 -2.70
CA ILE A 21 -9.41 -14.24 -2.60
C ILE A 21 -9.38 -15.22 -1.41
N LEU A 22 -8.32 -16.02 -1.28
CA LEU A 22 -8.20 -17.04 -0.24
C LEU A 22 -8.04 -16.46 1.18
N THR A 23 -7.41 -15.30 1.30
CA THR A 23 -7.13 -14.64 2.60
C THR A 23 -8.12 -13.52 2.91
N ASN A 24 -9.25 -13.47 2.20
CA ASN A 24 -10.31 -12.53 2.52
C ASN A 24 -10.99 -12.92 3.84
N LEU A 25 -10.62 -12.24 4.92
CA LEU A 25 -11.16 -12.46 6.26
C LEU A 25 -12.53 -11.80 6.49
N GLY A 26 -13.08 -11.10 5.47
CA GLY A 26 -14.33 -10.35 5.61
C GLY A 26 -14.23 -9.11 6.52
N ILE A 27 -13.02 -8.78 6.99
CA ILE A 27 -12.75 -7.61 7.81
C ILE A 27 -12.70 -6.39 6.89
N VAL A 28 -13.69 -5.51 7.03
CA VAL A 28 -13.80 -4.26 6.28
C VAL A 28 -13.52 -3.07 7.19
N SER A 29 -13.01 -1.99 6.59
CA SER A 29 -12.77 -0.74 7.29
C SER A 29 -14.09 -0.23 7.92
N PRO A 30 -14.08 0.18 9.20
CA PRO A 30 -15.27 0.67 9.90
C PRO A 30 -15.90 1.93 9.27
N VAL A 31 -15.14 2.68 8.49
CA VAL A 31 -15.49 4.04 8.01
C VAL A 31 -16.15 4.01 6.64
N VAL A 32 -15.48 3.37 5.69
CA VAL A 32 -15.90 3.37 4.29
C VAL A 32 -16.65 2.09 3.94
N GLY A 33 -16.57 1.01 4.74
CA GLY A 33 -17.18 -0.29 4.45
C GLY A 33 -16.67 -1.00 3.18
N VAL A 34 -15.94 -0.29 2.31
CA VAL A 34 -15.47 -0.75 1.00
C VAL A 34 -13.99 -1.18 1.03
N VAL A 35 -13.16 -0.58 1.90
CA VAL A 35 -11.73 -0.91 1.98
C VAL A 35 -11.52 -2.10 2.92
N ARG A 36 -10.85 -3.14 2.43
CA ARG A 36 -10.76 -4.45 3.10
C ARG A 36 -9.39 -4.60 3.73
N PHE A 37 -9.30 -5.30 4.87
CA PHE A 37 -8.00 -5.74 5.37
C PHE A 37 -7.42 -6.76 4.40
N TRP A 38 -6.25 -6.45 3.84
CA TRP A 38 -5.72 -7.16 2.67
C TRP A 38 -4.29 -7.67 2.91
N PRO A 39 -4.11 -8.79 3.63
CA PRO A 39 -2.77 -9.32 3.92
C PRO A 39 -2.02 -9.79 2.67
N ALA A 40 -2.73 -10.09 1.59
CA ALA A 40 -2.16 -10.51 0.31
C ALA A 40 -1.21 -9.46 -0.32
N VAL A 41 -1.23 -8.20 0.15
CA VAL A 41 -0.28 -7.14 -0.24
C VAL A 41 1.19 -7.54 -0.07
N ILE A 42 1.48 -8.52 0.77
CA ILE A 42 2.84 -9.06 0.93
C ILE A 42 3.40 -9.65 -0.37
N VAL A 43 2.55 -10.17 -1.26
CA VAL A 43 2.95 -10.76 -2.54
C VAL A 43 3.54 -9.70 -3.47
N PRO A 44 2.80 -8.67 -3.91
CA PRO A 44 3.36 -7.62 -4.76
C PRO A 44 4.50 -6.85 -4.08
N ALA A 45 4.50 -6.68 -2.75
CA ALA A 45 5.63 -6.10 -2.03
C ALA A 45 6.91 -6.92 -2.22
N THR A 46 6.84 -8.25 -2.08
CA THR A 46 7.97 -9.15 -2.28
C THR A 46 8.48 -9.07 -3.72
N PHE A 47 7.59 -9.07 -4.70
CA PHE A 47 7.96 -8.92 -6.12
C PHE A 47 8.54 -7.53 -6.44
N ALA A 48 8.06 -6.48 -5.79
CA ALA A 48 8.61 -5.12 -5.92
C ALA A 48 10.07 -5.06 -5.46
N VAL A 49 10.38 -5.68 -4.31
CA VAL A 49 11.73 -5.76 -3.77
C VAL A 49 12.63 -6.57 -4.70
N LEU A 50 12.23 -7.80 -5.04
CA LEU A 50 13.06 -8.74 -5.82
C LEU A 50 13.27 -8.28 -7.27
N PHE A 51 12.20 -7.92 -7.98
CA PHE A 51 12.22 -7.70 -9.44
C PHE A 51 12.10 -6.24 -9.86
N GLY A 52 11.80 -5.35 -8.90
CA GLY A 52 11.86 -3.91 -9.07
C GLY A 52 10.49 -3.24 -9.17
N PRO A 53 10.50 -1.89 -9.25
CA PRO A 53 9.30 -1.07 -9.10
C PRO A 53 8.23 -1.36 -10.16
N TRP A 54 8.65 -1.57 -11.41
CA TRP A 54 7.74 -1.89 -12.51
C TRP A 54 7.05 -3.25 -12.36
N VAL A 55 7.72 -4.23 -11.75
CA VAL A 55 7.15 -5.58 -11.58
C VAL A 55 6.15 -5.57 -10.43
N GLY A 56 6.54 -5.02 -9.28
CA GLY A 56 5.65 -4.89 -8.13
C GLY A 56 4.44 -4.00 -8.40
N GLY A 57 4.66 -2.80 -8.96
CA GLY A 57 3.58 -1.85 -9.26
C GLY A 57 2.57 -2.40 -10.28
N THR A 58 3.05 -2.87 -11.43
CA THR A 58 2.16 -3.40 -12.48
C THR A 58 1.50 -4.70 -12.05
N GLY A 59 2.23 -5.59 -11.37
CA GLY A 59 1.68 -6.83 -10.83
C GLY A 59 0.58 -6.58 -9.82
N ALA A 60 0.76 -5.61 -8.92
CA ALA A 60 -0.26 -5.21 -7.96
C ALA A 60 -1.47 -4.56 -8.61
N ALA A 61 -1.26 -3.67 -9.58
CA ALA A 61 -2.31 -3.00 -10.34
C ALA A 61 -3.24 -4.01 -11.03
N ILE A 62 -2.66 -5.00 -11.72
CA ILE A 62 -3.44 -6.04 -12.39
C ILE A 62 -4.09 -6.96 -11.34
N GLY A 63 -3.34 -7.38 -10.32
CA GLY A 63 -3.85 -8.32 -9.31
C GLY A 63 -5.01 -7.74 -8.47
N ILE A 64 -4.95 -6.47 -8.07
CA ILE A 64 -6.07 -5.84 -7.36
C ILE A 64 -7.30 -5.70 -8.25
N PHE A 65 -7.10 -5.31 -9.52
CA PHE A 65 -8.21 -5.20 -10.46
C PHE A 65 -8.91 -6.54 -10.66
N LEU A 66 -8.14 -7.62 -10.87
CA LEU A 66 -8.70 -8.97 -11.00
C LEU A 66 -9.41 -9.41 -9.72
N SER A 67 -8.81 -9.15 -8.56
CA SER A 67 -9.43 -9.48 -7.28
C SER A 67 -10.75 -8.74 -7.07
N ASP A 68 -10.81 -7.45 -7.39
CA ASP A 68 -12.02 -6.63 -7.27
C ASP A 68 -13.12 -7.13 -8.22
N MET A 69 -12.76 -7.60 -9.42
CA MET A 69 -13.74 -8.10 -10.41
C MET A 69 -14.28 -9.48 -10.09
N ILE A 70 -13.46 -10.36 -9.52
CA ILE A 70 -13.85 -11.74 -9.19
C ILE A 70 -14.66 -11.79 -7.89
N HIS A 71 -14.48 -10.81 -7.00
CA HIS A 71 -15.16 -10.83 -5.72
C HIS A 71 -16.68 -10.62 -5.88
N PRO A 72 -17.52 -11.55 -5.35
CA PRO A 72 -18.96 -11.42 -5.43
C PRO A 72 -19.41 -10.17 -4.65
N GLY A 73 -19.98 -9.19 -5.36
CA GLY A 73 -20.55 -7.96 -4.81
C GLY A 73 -19.67 -6.70 -4.88
N HIS A 74 -18.43 -6.76 -5.41
CA HIS A 74 -17.52 -5.60 -5.55
C HIS A 74 -17.09 -5.31 -6.99
N GLY A 75 -17.86 -5.77 -7.98
CA GLY A 75 -17.60 -5.57 -9.43
C GLY A 75 -17.72 -4.13 -9.94
N ILE A 76 -17.34 -3.13 -9.15
CA ILE A 76 -17.31 -1.73 -9.56
C ILE A 76 -15.97 -1.46 -10.25
N ALA A 77 -15.87 -1.90 -11.50
CA ALA A 77 -14.66 -1.77 -12.32
C ALA A 77 -14.12 -0.33 -12.32
N LEU A 78 -15.04 0.64 -12.34
CA LEU A 78 -14.70 2.06 -12.33
C LEU A 78 -14.01 2.49 -11.04
N LEU A 79 -14.46 2.01 -9.88
CA LEU A 79 -13.86 2.36 -8.58
C LEU A 79 -12.47 1.74 -8.45
N SER A 80 -12.32 0.48 -8.91
CA SER A 80 -11.01 -0.16 -8.94
C SER A 80 -10.05 0.59 -9.86
N LEU A 81 -10.46 0.92 -11.10
CA LEU A 81 -9.60 1.65 -12.04
C LEU A 81 -9.23 3.07 -11.59
N THR A 82 -10.11 3.75 -10.85
CA THR A 82 -9.88 5.13 -10.41
C THR A 82 -9.14 5.24 -9.09
N VAL A 83 -9.32 4.28 -8.18
CA VAL A 83 -8.76 4.34 -6.82
C VAL A 83 -7.88 3.14 -6.52
N GLY A 84 -8.37 1.92 -6.70
CA GLY A 84 -7.66 0.69 -6.34
C GLY A 84 -6.36 0.51 -7.14
N VAL A 85 -6.47 0.49 -8.47
CA VAL A 85 -5.36 0.28 -9.41
C VAL A 85 -4.28 1.36 -9.26
N PRO A 86 -4.59 2.67 -9.27
CA PRO A 86 -3.56 3.71 -9.13
C PRO A 86 -2.88 3.67 -7.76
N ALA A 87 -3.64 3.45 -6.67
CA ALA A 87 -3.07 3.40 -5.33
C ALA A 87 -2.13 2.19 -5.16
N ASN A 88 -2.53 1.01 -5.64
CA ASN A 88 -1.69 -0.18 -5.59
C ASN A 88 -0.46 -0.02 -6.48
N PHE A 89 -0.62 0.44 -7.72
CA PHE A 89 0.51 0.71 -8.60
C PHE A 89 1.52 1.64 -7.91
N ALA A 90 1.08 2.80 -7.43
CA ALA A 90 1.95 3.79 -6.81
C ALA A 90 2.62 3.24 -5.55
N GLY A 91 1.87 2.57 -4.66
CA GLY A 91 2.39 2.01 -3.41
C GLY A 91 3.50 1.00 -3.65
N PHE A 92 3.26 -0.03 -4.47
CA PHE A 92 4.25 -1.08 -4.71
C PHE A 92 5.38 -0.62 -5.63
N PHE A 93 5.12 0.33 -6.52
CA PHE A 93 6.20 0.96 -7.29
C PHE A 93 7.15 1.71 -6.36
N LEU A 94 6.64 2.48 -5.40
CA LEU A 94 7.46 3.19 -4.41
C LEU A 94 8.24 2.22 -3.52
N ILE A 95 7.62 1.13 -3.07
CA ILE A 95 8.32 0.07 -2.31
C ILE A 95 9.51 -0.47 -3.12
N GLY A 96 9.29 -0.82 -4.39
CA GLY A 96 10.37 -1.35 -5.24
C GLY A 96 11.47 -0.33 -5.57
N LEU A 97 11.14 0.96 -5.58
CA LEU A 97 12.10 2.05 -5.76
C LEU A 97 12.93 2.29 -4.50
N ILE A 98 12.28 2.33 -3.34
CA ILE A 98 12.91 2.55 -2.03
C ILE A 98 13.83 1.39 -1.67
N ALA A 99 13.40 0.15 -1.93
CA ALA A 99 14.18 -1.06 -1.64
C ALA A 99 15.53 -1.14 -2.39
N ARG A 100 15.75 -0.30 -3.40
CA ARG A 100 16.99 -0.25 -4.20
C ARG A 100 17.84 0.97 -3.89
N ARG A 101 17.47 1.76 -2.88
CA ARG A 101 18.19 2.97 -2.49
C ARG A 101 18.74 2.80 -1.08
N ASN A 102 19.98 3.25 -0.92
CA ASN A 102 20.57 3.43 0.40
C ASN A 102 20.10 4.78 0.93
N LEU A 103 19.01 4.75 1.70
CA LEU A 103 18.42 5.95 2.27
C LEU A 103 19.01 6.22 3.64
N LYS A 104 19.68 7.37 3.78
CA LYS A 104 20.05 7.87 5.10
C LYS A 104 18.79 8.14 5.92
N LEU A 105 18.84 7.82 7.22
CA LEU A 105 17.77 8.08 8.18
C LEU A 105 17.23 9.51 8.10
N GLN A 106 18.11 10.49 7.83
CA GLN A 106 17.77 11.90 7.60
C GLN A 106 16.69 12.07 6.54
N TYR A 107 16.86 11.43 5.38
CA TYR A 107 15.93 11.52 4.25
C TYR A 107 14.63 10.76 4.54
N VAL A 108 14.71 9.66 5.29
CA VAL A 108 13.53 8.93 5.76
C VAL A 108 12.70 9.82 6.69
N CYS A 109 13.32 10.50 7.66
CA CYS A 109 12.64 11.43 8.56
C CYS A 109 12.01 12.62 7.80
N VAL A 110 12.71 13.18 6.81
CA VAL A 110 12.15 14.24 5.95
C VAL A 110 10.95 13.73 5.15
N ALA A 111 11.04 12.54 4.57
CA ALA A 111 9.93 11.94 3.82
C ALA A 111 8.72 11.64 4.72
N LEU A 112 8.95 11.11 5.93
CA LEU A 112 7.89 10.82 6.91
C LEU A 112 7.23 12.11 7.42
N THR A 113 7.99 13.16 7.67
CA THR A 113 7.45 14.45 8.12
C THR A 113 6.64 15.13 7.01
N ALA A 114 7.20 15.22 5.80
CA ALA A 114 6.48 15.79 4.65
C ALA A 114 5.21 15.01 4.32
N GLY A 115 5.30 13.67 4.23
CA GLY A 115 4.14 12.80 4.00
C GLY A 115 3.13 12.86 5.15
N GLY A 116 3.61 12.95 6.39
CA GLY A 116 2.77 13.08 7.58
C GLY A 116 1.98 14.36 7.61
N ILE A 117 2.57 15.51 7.25
CA ILE A 117 1.86 16.79 7.13
C ILE A 117 0.71 16.67 6.13
N VAL A 118 0.95 16.03 4.98
CA VAL A 118 -0.08 15.81 3.96
C VAL A 118 -1.21 14.91 4.48
N ILE A 119 -0.88 13.79 5.13
CA ILE A 119 -1.87 12.86 5.69
C ILE A 119 -2.68 13.53 6.81
N ILE A 120 -2.03 14.22 7.75
CA ILE A 120 -2.68 14.94 8.84
C ILE A 120 -3.59 16.04 8.28
N GLY A 121 -3.10 16.81 7.30
CA GLY A 121 -3.89 17.83 6.61
C GLY A 121 -5.13 17.26 5.92
N MET A 122 -4.99 16.10 5.28
CA MET A 122 -6.12 15.40 4.66
C MET A 122 -7.14 14.92 5.70
N ILE A 123 -6.70 14.31 6.81
CA ILE A 123 -7.60 13.88 7.90
C ILE A 123 -8.31 15.09 8.52
N ALA A 124 -7.59 16.18 8.77
CA ALA A 124 -8.17 17.42 9.29
C ALA A 124 -9.23 17.98 8.33
N TYR A 125 -8.94 18.04 7.03
CA TYR A 125 -9.91 18.46 6.02
C TYR A 125 -11.16 17.57 6.02
N LEU A 126 -10.99 16.24 6.04
CA LEU A 126 -12.12 15.30 6.08
C LEU A 126 -12.98 15.42 7.35
N LEU A 127 -12.38 15.79 8.49
CA LEU A 127 -13.10 16.16 9.71
C LEU A 127 -13.91 17.45 9.54
N THR A 128 -13.37 18.47 8.90
CA THR A 128 -14.08 19.75 8.72
C THR A 128 -15.34 19.63 7.86
N ILE A 129 -15.34 18.73 6.86
CA ILE A 129 -16.50 18.45 6.01
C ILE A 129 -17.43 17.38 6.60
N VAL A 130 -17.23 16.98 7.86
CA VAL A 130 -18.04 16.01 8.63
C VAL A 130 -18.15 14.64 7.93
N LEU A 131 -17.15 14.27 7.11
CA LEU A 131 -17.10 12.98 6.43
C LEU A 131 -16.41 11.90 7.28
N LEU A 132 -15.68 12.31 8.32
CA LEU A 132 -15.00 11.43 9.26
C LEU A 132 -15.50 11.68 10.68
N THR A 133 -15.66 10.63 11.48
CA THR A 133 -15.87 10.76 12.93
C THR A 133 -14.55 10.98 13.66
N THR A 134 -14.60 11.61 14.83
CA THR A 134 -13.41 11.89 15.66
C THR A 134 -12.70 10.61 16.10
N GLU A 135 -13.45 9.55 16.41
CA GLU A 135 -12.92 8.23 16.77
C GLU A 135 -12.12 7.60 15.62
N VAL A 136 -12.67 7.68 14.41
CA VAL A 136 -12.02 7.17 13.21
C VAL A 136 -10.75 7.97 12.87
N ALA A 137 -10.81 9.29 13.00
CA ALA A 137 -9.64 10.14 12.78
C ALA A 137 -8.53 9.81 13.79
N ALA A 138 -8.90 9.61 15.06
CA ALA A 138 -7.96 9.20 16.10
C ALA A 138 -7.33 7.84 15.80
N LEU A 139 -8.10 6.88 15.28
CA LEU A 139 -7.58 5.58 14.87
C LEU A 139 -6.56 5.70 13.72
N PHE A 140 -6.88 6.44 12.67
CA PHE A 140 -5.94 6.64 11.55
C PHE A 140 -4.67 7.36 11.98
N LEU A 141 -4.79 8.42 12.80
CA LEU A 141 -3.64 9.13 13.36
C LEU A 141 -2.79 8.21 14.25
N GLY A 142 -3.44 7.41 15.10
CA GLY A 142 -2.75 6.44 15.97
C GLY A 142 -1.94 5.42 15.17
N VAL A 143 -2.55 4.81 14.14
CA VAL A 143 -1.86 3.85 13.26
C VAL A 143 -0.73 4.52 12.49
N PHE A 144 -0.94 5.74 11.99
CA PHE A 144 0.09 6.50 11.29
C PHE A 144 1.30 6.81 12.19
N LEU A 145 1.06 7.33 13.40
CA LEU A 145 2.11 7.63 14.38
C LEU A 145 2.86 6.38 14.84
N ALA A 146 2.14 5.28 15.09
CA ALA A 146 2.74 3.99 15.44
C ALA A 146 3.63 3.48 14.31
N SER A 147 3.18 3.59 13.06
CA SER A 147 3.97 3.19 11.88
C SER A 147 5.25 4.03 11.74
N CYS A 148 5.16 5.34 11.94
CA CYS A 148 6.33 6.23 11.93
C CYS A 148 7.31 5.88 13.06
N ALA A 149 6.81 5.62 14.27
CA ALA A 149 7.63 5.24 15.41
C ALA A 149 8.36 3.91 15.17
N ILE A 150 7.70 2.92 14.55
CA ILE A 150 8.32 1.64 14.19
C ILE A 150 9.42 1.86 13.14
N ILE A 151 9.17 2.65 12.09
CA ILE A 151 10.16 2.91 11.04
C ILE A 151 11.41 3.59 11.63
N ILE A 152 11.22 4.62 12.47
CA ILE A 152 12.33 5.32 13.13
C ILE A 152 13.05 4.40 14.12
N GLY A 153 12.30 3.64 14.91
CA GLY A 153 12.86 2.71 15.90
C GLY A 153 13.73 1.63 15.27
N ILE A 154 13.24 0.98 14.21
CA ILE A 154 14.03 0.01 13.43
C ILE A 154 15.24 0.71 12.81
N GLY A 155 15.05 1.92 12.29
CA GLY A 155 16.10 2.71 11.68
C GLY A 155 17.26 3.08 12.60
N LEU A 156 16.95 3.36 13.86
CA LEU A 156 17.94 3.65 14.91
C LEU A 156 18.61 2.37 15.42
N TRP A 157 17.85 1.28 15.57
CA TRP A 157 18.37 0.02 16.10
C TRP A 157 19.29 -0.68 15.10
N LYS A 158 18.92 -0.66 13.82
CA LYS A 158 19.58 -1.39 12.74
C LYS A 158 20.00 -0.43 11.63
N SER A 159 20.88 0.51 11.97
CA SER A 159 21.40 1.50 11.02
C SER A 159 22.11 0.88 9.82
N GLU A 160 22.62 -0.36 9.96
CA GLU A 160 23.21 -1.15 8.87
C GLU A 160 22.20 -1.48 7.73
N TRP A 161 20.89 -1.41 7.99
CA TRP A 161 19.84 -1.63 7.00
C TRP A 161 19.53 -0.36 6.18
N MET A 162 20.14 0.77 6.57
CA MET A 162 20.01 2.08 5.92
C MET A 162 21.27 2.49 5.13
N SER A 163 22.35 1.71 5.20
CA SER A 163 23.67 2.04 4.59
C SER A 163 23.92 1.36 3.26
#